data_AF-A0A4Z1NKD3-F1
#
_entry.id   AF-A0A4Z1NKD3-F1
#
_cell.length_a   1.000
_cell.length_b   1.000
_cell.length_c   1.000
_cell.angle_alpha   90.00
_cell.angle_beta   90.00
_cell.angle_gamma   90.00
#
_symmetry.space_group_name_H-M   'P 1'
#
loop_
_entity.id
_entity.type
_entity.pdbx_description
1 polymer ?
#
loop_
_entity_poly.entity_id
_entity_poly.type
_entity_poly.pdbx_seq_one_letter_code
_entity_poly.pdbx_strand_id
1 'polypeptide(L)' 'MPPPTSPLRHQVLHIYKSLLFLIRDYPLGYSHARPRLYKAFKSQSHIEDEEKIREGIKRAEFVGKEIEAL' A
#
# COMPACT_ATOMS: atom_id res chain seq x y z
N MET A 1 10.39 -17.26 18.67
CA MET A 1 10.86 -17.25 17.26
C MET A 1 10.19 -16.06 16.57
N PRO A 2 10.91 -15.19 15.85
CA PRO A 2 10.22 -14.23 14.98
C PRO A 2 9.41 -15.02 13.95
N PRO A 3 8.16 -14.62 13.65
CA PRO A 3 7.37 -15.31 12.64
C PRO A 3 8.13 -15.28 11.31
N PRO A 4 8.04 -16.34 10.48
CA PRO A 4 8.65 -16.34 9.16
C PRO A 4 8.16 -15.09 8.42
N THR A 5 9.09 -14.20 8.09
CA THR A 5 8.79 -13.00 7.32
C THR A 5 8.34 -13.44 5.94
N SER A 6 7.02 -13.54 5.77
CA SER A 6 6.41 -13.94 4.50
C SER A 6 6.92 -13.01 3.39
N PRO A 7 7.37 -13.53 2.24
CA PRO A 7 7.83 -12.71 1.12
C PRO A 7 6.78 -11.68 0.68
N LEU A 8 5.49 -12.00 0.86
CA LEU A 8 4.39 -11.07 0.60
C LEU A 8 4.38 -9.87 1.55
N ARG A 9 4.77 -10.06 2.82
CA ARG A 9 4.89 -8.96 3.78
C ARG A 9 5.92 -7.92 3.35
N HIS A 10 7.04 -8.38 2.79
CA HIS A 10 8.06 -7.48 2.26
C HIS A 10 7.54 -6.69 1.06
N GLN A 11 6.80 -7.36 0.17
CA GLN A 11 6.20 -6.73 -1.00
C GLN A 11 5.14 -5.67 -0.62
N VAL A 12 4.26 -5.97 0.35
CA VAL A 12 3.28 -5.01 0.87
C VAL A 12 3.98 -3.78 1.47
N LEU A 13 5.04 -3.98 2.26
CA LEU A 13 5.80 -2.87 2.86
C LEU A 13 6.52 -2.02 1.80
N HIS A 14 7.04 -2.65 0.75
CA HIS A 14 7.65 -1.94 -0.37
C HIS A 14 6.63 -1.04 -1.07
N ILE A 15 5.46 -1.59 -1.45
CA ILE A 15 4.40 -0.82 -2.11
C ILE A 15 3.89 0.31 -1.21
N TYR A 16 3.71 0.07 0.09
CA TYR A 16 3.31 1.11 1.02
C TYR A 16 4.28 2.30 1.04
N LYS A 17 5.59 2.03 1.02
CA LYS A 17 6.62 3.09 0.95
C LYS A 17 6.62 3.79 -0.40
N SER A 18 6.46 3.06 -1.50
CA SER A 18 6.38 3.65 -2.85
C SER A 18 5.16 4.57 -2.98
N LEU A 19 3.99 4.14 -2.51
CA LEU A 19 2.79 4.98 -2.50
C LEU A 19 2.95 6.21 -1.59
N LEU A 20 3.58 6.07 -0.43
CA LEU A 20 3.89 7.21 0.44
C LEU A 20 4.80 8.24 -0.23
N PHE A 21 5.70 7.80 -1.09
CA PHE A 21 6.56 8.68 -1.87
C PHE A 21 5.77 9.42 -2.95
N LEU A 22 4.94 8.70 -3.72
CA LEU A 22 4.12 9.29 -4.79
C LEU A 22 3.13 10.34 -4.27
N ILE A 23 2.48 10.09 -3.13
CA ILE A 23 1.49 11.04 -2.60
C ILE A 23 2.09 12.33 -2.01
N ARG A 24 3.43 12.50 -2.04
CA ARG A 24 4.07 13.76 -1.60
C ARG A 24 3.69 14.92 -2.52
N ASP A 25 3.57 14.63 -3.81
CA ASP A 25 3.22 15.58 -4.85
C ASP A 25 1.72 15.56 -5.18
N TYR A 26 0.90 14.92 -4.32
CA TYR A 26 -0.54 14.81 -4.54
C TYR A 26 -1.22 16.19 -4.57
N PRO A 27 -2.12 16.48 -5.53
CA PRO A 27 -2.71 17.82 -5.70
C PRO A 27 -3.43 18.37 -4.46
N LEU A 28 -4.06 17.50 -3.65
CA LEU A 28 -4.74 17.88 -2.41
C LEU A 28 -3.81 17.91 -1.18
N GLY A 29 -2.51 17.65 -1.39
CA GLY A 29 -1.46 17.66 -0.38
C GLY A 29 -1.28 16.33 0.36
N TYR A 30 -0.05 16.13 0.85
CA TYR A 30 0.37 14.93 1.59
C TYR A 30 -0.50 14.65 2.82
N SER A 31 -0.88 15.68 3.58
CA SER A 31 -1.71 15.56 4.78
C SER A 31 -3.12 15.04 4.49
N HIS A 32 -3.63 15.23 3.28
CA HIS A 32 -4.92 14.72 2.84
C HIS A 32 -4.83 13.26 2.38
N ALA A 33 -3.80 12.91 1.60
CA ALA A 33 -3.64 11.58 1.02
C ALA A 33 -3.10 10.53 2.02
N ARG A 34 -2.15 10.92 2.89
CA ARG A 34 -1.51 10.00 3.85
C ARG A 34 -2.49 9.26 4.76
N PRO A 35 -3.46 9.91 5.45
CA PRO A 35 -4.39 9.18 6.31
C PRO A 35 -5.31 8.24 5.53
N ARG A 36 -5.63 8.55 4.27
CA ARG A 36 -6.43 7.68 3.39
C ARG A 36 -5.65 6.42 3.02
N LEU A 37 -4.39 6.56 2.63
CA LEU A 37 -3.49 5.44 2.36
C LEU A 37 -3.34 4.56 3.60
N TYR A 38 -3.04 5.16 4.75
CA TYR A 38 -2.92 4.42 6.02
C TYR A 38 -4.20 3.64 6.36
N LYS A 39 -5.37 4.28 6.22
CA LYS A 39 -6.66 3.64 6.52
C LYS A 39 -6.93 2.45 5.58
N ALA A 40 -6.60 2.56 4.30
CA ALA A 40 -6.75 1.46 3.34
C ALA A 40 -5.92 0.23 3.76
N PHE A 41 -4.61 0.41 3.98
CA PHE A 41 -3.72 -0.68 4.41
C PHE A 41 -4.11 -1.25 5.78
N LYS A 42 -4.47 -0.39 6.74
CA LYS A 42 -4.92 -0.82 8.06
C LYS A 42 -6.21 -1.63 7.99
N SER A 43 -7.16 -1.26 7.13
CA SER A 43 -8.42 -2.01 6.99
C SER A 43 -8.21 -3.44 6.49
N GLN A 44 -7.11 -3.69 5.78
CA GLN A 44 -6.76 -5.00 5.22
C GLN A 44 -5.68 -5.74 6.03
N SER A 45 -5.24 -5.23 7.18
CA SER A 45 -4.14 -5.83 7.95
C SER A 45 -4.48 -7.18 8.60
N HIS A 46 -5.76 -7.55 8.63
CA HIS A 46 -6.26 -8.82 9.16
C HIS A 46 -6.30 -9.93 8.10
N ILE A 47 -5.96 -9.62 6.84
CA ILE A 47 -5.96 -10.62 5.76
C ILE A 47 -4.70 -11.48 5.89
N GLU A 48 -4.89 -12.78 6.09
CA GLU A 48 -3.82 -13.78 6.15
C GLU A 48 -3.74 -14.65 4.88
N ASP A 49 -4.78 -14.58 4.05
CA ASP A 49 -4.88 -15.31 2.78
C ASP A 49 -3.93 -14.74 1.72
N GLU A 50 -3.02 -15.59 1.22
CA GLU A 50 -2.00 -15.18 0.26
C GLU A 50 -2.57 -14.66 -1.07
N GLU A 51 -3.66 -15.24 -1.58
CA GLU A 51 -4.28 -14.80 -2.83
C GLU A 51 -4.88 -13.41 -2.66
N LYS A 52 -5.60 -13.19 -1.56
CA LYS A 52 -6.16 -11.86 -1.25
C LYS A 52 -5.08 -10.81 -1.03
N ILE A 53 -3.94 -11.18 -0.42
CA ILE A 53 -2.79 -10.27 -0.29
C ILE A 53 -2.23 -9.91 -1.67
N ARG A 54 -2.09 -10.88 -2.58
CA ARG A 54 -1.62 -10.64 -3.96
C ARG A 54 -2.59 -9.76 -4.74
N GLU A 55 -3.89 -9.94 -4.58
CA GLU A 55 -4.89 -9.03 -5.17
C GLU A 55 -4.78 -7.62 -4.62
N GLY A 56 -4.61 -7.47 -3.29
CA GLY A 56 -4.39 -6.18 -2.65
C GLY A 56 -3.15 -5.46 -3.17
N ILE A 57 -2.05 -6.21 -3.36
CA ILE A 57 -0.81 -5.72 -3.98
C ILE A 57 -1.09 -5.19 -5.40
N LYS A 58 -1.75 -5.96 -6.26
CA LYS A 58 -2.08 -5.53 -7.63
C LYS A 58 -2.93 -4.26 -7.66
N ARG A 59 -3.91 -4.15 -6.76
CA ARG A 59 -4.75 -2.93 -6.65
C ARG A 59 -3.92 -1.73 -6.21
N ALA A 60 -3.02 -1.91 -5.25
CA ALA A 60 -2.15 -0.84 -4.78
C ALA A 60 -1.16 -0.38 -5.87
N GLU A 61 -0.64 -1.29 -6.70
CA GLU A 61 0.18 -0.95 -7.88
C GLU A 61 -0.61 -0.15 -8.92
N PHE A 62 -1.87 -0.54 -9.19
CA PHE A 62 -2.74 0.21 -10.11
C PHE A 62 -2.99 1.64 -9.63
N VAL A 63 -3.36 1.80 -8.35
CA VAL A 63 -3.56 3.13 -7.73
C VAL A 63 -2.28 3.95 -7.76
N GLY A 64 -1.11 3.33 -7.59
CA GLY A 64 0.18 4.01 -7.72
C GLY A 64 0.38 4.64 -9.10
N LYS A 65 0.05 3.90 -10.17
CA LYS A 65 0.12 4.42 -11.55
C LYS A 65 -0.88 5.54 -11.81
N GLU A 66 -2.08 5.46 -11.22
CA GLU A 66 -3.05 6.55 -11.31
C GLU A 66 -2.52 7.81 -10.63
N ILE A 67 -1.92 7.68 -9.44
CA ILE A 67 -1.33 8.83 -8.73
C ILE A 67 -0.14 9.42 -9.49
N GLU A 68 0.69 8.60 -10.13
CA GLU A 68 1.82 9.05 -10.96
C GLU A 68 1.36 9.79 -12.24
N ALA A 69 0.15 9.51 -12.72
CA ALA A 69 -0.43 10.14 -13.90
C ALA A 69 -1.28 11.40 -13.61
N LEU A 70 -1.47 11.77 -12.33
CA LEU A 70 -2.15 13.00 -11.88
C LEU A 70 -1.20 14.19 -11.84
#